data_AF-A0A7V0V730-F1
#
_entry.id   AF-A0A7V0V730-F1
#
_cell.length_a   1.000
_cell.length_b   1.000
_cell.length_c   1.000
_cell.angle_alpha   90.00
_cell.angle_beta   90.00
_cell.angle_gamma   90.00
#
_symmetry.space_group_name_H-M   'P 1'
#
loop_
_entity.id
_entity.type
_entity.pdbx_description
1 polymer ?
#
loop_
_entity_poly.entity_id
_entity_poly.type
_entity_poly.pdbx_seq_one_letter_code
_entity_poly.pdbx_strand_id
1 'polypeptide(L)'
;MQLKRQFRVILLQIISILFGLIIFGMFLPKLIAVHWLSTLLFGIAVALSRLLDIQLPQGGKLHIDTAVIIASILLFPLQDVLAIIAIGMLGSMLLKQIRLGFGNVAYQLSLKINTAFLSANLFYLAGGRPGAVEPFFGIMAILILCASYSIIDQSFDRLATASNRGTPFVPALLSAIHFLGPVYLSLSSLGVLLAVMYGGMKYWSLILFFL
;
A
#
# COMPACT_ATOMS: atom_id res chain seq x y z
N MET A 1 28.02 19.72 2.89
CA MET A 1 27.27 18.66 3.63
C MET A 1 25.89 18.36 3.01
N GLN A 2 25.15 19.38 2.54
CA GLN A 2 23.82 19.21 1.91
C GLN A 2 23.84 18.37 0.61
N LEU A 3 24.84 18.53 -0.26
CA LEU A 3 24.95 17.79 -1.53
C LEU A 3 25.04 16.27 -1.34
N LYS A 4 25.82 15.80 -0.35
CA LYS A 4 25.92 14.37 0.00
C LYS A 4 24.61 13.79 0.55
N ARG A 5 23.79 14.61 1.21
CA ARG A 5 22.47 14.19 1.72
C ARG A 5 21.44 14.09 0.59
N GLN A 6 21.37 15.09 -0.27
CA GLN A 6 20.51 15.06 -1.46
C GLN A 6 20.84 13.87 -2.37
N PHE A 7 22.13 13.58 -2.58
CA PHE A 7 22.55 12.43 -3.37
C PHE A 7 22.08 11.09 -2.77
N ARG A 8 22.15 10.91 -1.44
CA ARG A 8 21.66 9.69 -0.78
C ARG A 8 20.16 9.50 -0.92
N VAL A 9 19.39 10.59 -0.88
CA VAL A 9 17.93 10.56 -1.04
C VAL A 9 17.56 10.19 -2.47
N ILE A 10 18.22 10.81 -3.46
CA ILE A 10 18.01 10.50 -4.87
C ILE A 10 18.38 9.04 -5.17
N LEU A 11 19.51 8.56 -4.62
CA LEU A 11 19.92 7.16 -4.76
C LEU A 11 18.88 6.19 -4.18
N LEU A 12 18.35 6.47 -2.98
CA LEU A 12 17.27 5.67 -2.37
C LEU A 12 15.99 5.68 -3.23
N GLN A 13 15.63 6.82 -3.80
CA GLN A 13 14.48 6.92 -4.70
C GLN A 13 14.68 6.08 -5.95
N ILE A 14 15.85 6.17 -6.59
CA ILE A 14 16.19 5.39 -7.79
C ILE A 14 16.19 3.89 -7.49
N ILE A 15 16.81 3.47 -6.39
CA ILE A 15 16.84 2.05 -5.98
C ILE A 15 15.42 1.53 -5.76
N SER A 16 14.58 2.29 -5.05
CA SER A 16 13.20 1.89 -4.85
C SER A 16 12.47 1.76 -6.18
N ILE A 17 12.56 2.78 -7.05
CA ILE A 17 11.91 2.79 -8.37
C ILE A 17 12.33 1.57 -9.18
N LEU A 18 13.63 1.29 -9.26
CA LEU A 18 14.15 0.12 -9.97
C LEU A 18 13.60 -1.18 -9.38
N PHE A 19 13.57 -1.32 -8.06
CA PHE A 19 13.06 -2.53 -7.41
C PHE A 19 11.56 -2.73 -7.70
N GLY A 20 10.76 -1.66 -7.61
CA GLY A 20 9.34 -1.70 -7.94
C GLY A 20 9.07 -2.02 -9.42
N LEU A 21 9.91 -1.50 -10.32
CA LEU A 21 9.82 -1.75 -11.76
C LEU A 21 10.21 -3.20 -12.09
N ILE A 22 11.24 -3.76 -11.43
CA ILE A 22 11.61 -5.17 -11.55
C ILE A 22 10.46 -6.06 -11.09
N ILE A 23 9.88 -5.79 -9.92
CA ILE A 23 8.72 -6.53 -9.40
C ILE A 23 7.58 -6.47 -10.40
N PHE A 24 7.20 -5.28 -10.87
CA PHE A 24 6.12 -5.13 -11.82
C PHE A 24 6.41 -5.87 -13.15
N GLY A 25 7.64 -5.78 -13.65
CA GLY A 25 8.10 -6.44 -14.88
C GLY A 25 8.05 -7.96 -14.80
N MET A 26 8.37 -8.56 -13.66
CA MET A 26 8.27 -10.01 -13.44
C MET A 26 6.82 -10.53 -13.53
N PHE A 27 5.84 -9.70 -13.17
CA PHE A 27 4.42 -10.06 -13.19
C PHE A 27 3.70 -9.61 -14.46
N LEU A 28 4.35 -8.84 -15.32
CA LEU A 28 3.81 -8.37 -16.61
C LEU A 28 3.20 -9.47 -17.49
N PRO A 29 3.86 -10.64 -17.73
CA PRO A 29 3.26 -11.69 -18.56
C PRO A 29 2.02 -12.32 -17.93
N LYS A 30 1.85 -12.23 -16.61
CA LYS A 30 0.69 -12.76 -15.89
C LYS A 30 -0.48 -11.77 -15.82
N LEU A 31 -0.28 -10.52 -16.25
CA LEU A 31 -1.33 -9.50 -16.28
C LEU A 31 -2.47 -9.83 -17.27
N ILE A 32 -2.22 -10.70 -18.24
CA ILE A 32 -3.23 -11.12 -19.22
C ILE A 32 -4.33 -11.95 -18.55
N ALA A 33 -4.01 -12.69 -17.48
CA ALA A 33 -4.93 -13.53 -16.74
C ALA A 33 -5.64 -12.82 -15.57
N VAL A 34 -5.55 -11.49 -15.51
CA VAL A 34 -6.14 -10.67 -14.44
C VAL A 34 -7.65 -10.56 -14.60
N HIS A 35 -8.37 -10.59 -13.47
CA HIS A 35 -9.80 -10.32 -13.43
C HIS A 35 -10.09 -8.82 -13.59
N TRP A 36 -10.05 -8.33 -14.83
CA TRP A 36 -10.08 -6.91 -15.17
C TRP A 36 -11.22 -6.11 -14.51
N LEU A 37 -12.43 -6.67 -14.39
CA LEU A 37 -13.54 -5.97 -13.75
C LEU A 37 -13.25 -5.68 -12.26
N SER A 38 -12.82 -6.70 -11.51
CA SER A 38 -12.48 -6.56 -10.09
C SER A 38 -11.29 -5.63 -9.90
N THR A 39 -10.27 -5.77 -10.76
CA THR A 39 -9.06 -4.94 -10.75
C THR A 39 -9.38 -3.47 -11.02
N LEU A 40 -10.27 -3.17 -11.98
CA LEU A 40 -10.70 -1.80 -12.26
C LEU A 40 -11.50 -1.21 -11.11
N LEU A 41 -12.44 -1.97 -10.53
CA LEU A 41 -13.27 -1.49 -9.41
C LEU A 41 -12.42 -1.20 -8.17
N PHE A 42 -11.53 -2.11 -7.78
CA PHE A 42 -10.61 -1.89 -6.67
C PHE A 42 -9.58 -0.80 -7.01
N GLY A 43 -9.14 -0.68 -8.27
CA GLY A 43 -8.30 0.42 -8.72
C GLY A 43 -8.98 1.78 -8.56
N ILE A 44 -10.25 1.89 -8.95
CA ILE A 44 -11.07 3.09 -8.72
C ILE A 44 -11.23 3.36 -7.22
N ALA A 45 -11.48 2.33 -6.41
CA ALA A 45 -11.57 2.48 -4.97
C ALA A 45 -10.24 3.00 -4.36
N VAL A 46 -9.09 2.48 -4.80
CA VAL A 46 -7.78 3.03 -4.43
C VAL A 46 -7.67 4.50 -4.86
N ALA A 47 -8.04 4.84 -6.10
CA ALA A 47 -7.97 6.21 -6.58
C ALA A 47 -8.83 7.18 -5.75
N LEU A 48 -10.08 6.80 -5.44
CA LEU A 48 -11.01 7.58 -4.62
C LEU A 48 -10.56 7.68 -3.17
N SER A 49 -10.10 6.58 -2.57
CA SER A 49 -9.57 6.57 -1.20
C SER A 49 -8.34 7.45 -1.01
N ARG A 50 -7.55 7.68 -2.08
CA ARG A 50 -6.44 8.65 -2.07
C ARG A 50 -6.90 10.10 -2.14
N LEU A 51 -8.15 10.38 -2.48
CA LEU A 51 -8.73 11.73 -2.36
C LEU A 51 -9.12 12.01 -0.91
N LEU A 52 -9.40 10.96 -0.14
CA LEU A 52 -9.73 11.02 1.28
C LEU A 52 -8.41 10.97 2.10
N ASP A 53 -7.85 12.15 2.36
CA ASP A 53 -6.64 12.30 3.15
C ASP A 53 -7.00 12.57 4.63
N ILE A 54 -6.49 11.74 5.56
CA ILE A 54 -6.54 12.05 6.99
C ILE A 54 -5.37 12.97 7.31
N GLN A 55 -5.67 14.21 7.71
CA GLN A 55 -4.64 15.15 8.15
C GLN A 55 -4.18 14.78 9.55
N LEU A 56 -2.87 14.57 9.70
CA LEU A 56 -2.25 14.26 10.98
C LEU A 56 -1.88 15.55 11.73
N PRO A 57 -2.03 15.59 13.08
CA PRO A 57 -1.71 16.76 13.89
C PRO A 57 -0.28 17.28 13.73
N GLN A 58 0.66 16.41 13.31
CA GLN A 58 2.08 16.73 13.15
C GLN A 58 2.44 17.22 11.73
N GLY A 59 1.46 17.49 10.86
CA GLY A 59 1.70 18.04 9.52
C GLY A 59 1.96 16.98 8.43
N GLY A 60 1.36 15.80 8.55
CA GLY A 60 1.39 14.73 7.54
C GLY A 60 0.01 14.40 7.00
N LYS A 61 -0.06 13.64 5.90
CA LYS A 61 -1.30 13.10 5.36
C LYS A 61 -1.20 11.58 5.31
N LEU A 62 -2.18 10.90 5.87
CA LEU A 62 -2.32 9.45 5.73
C LEU A 62 -3.47 9.17 4.76
N HIS A 63 -3.19 8.33 3.76
CA HIS A 63 -4.19 7.94 2.77
C HIS A 63 -4.94 6.68 3.22
N ILE A 64 -6.25 6.66 2.97
CA ILE A 64 -7.12 5.52 3.32
C ILE A 64 -6.91 4.34 2.35
N ASP A 65 -6.16 4.53 1.26
CA ASP A 65 -5.81 3.51 0.26
C ASP A 65 -5.16 2.26 0.85
N THR A 66 -4.49 2.39 1.98
CA THR A 66 -3.97 1.29 2.80
C THR A 66 -5.03 0.21 3.08
N ALA A 67 -6.25 0.60 3.47
CA ALA A 67 -7.33 -0.34 3.76
C ALA A 67 -7.75 -1.12 2.50
N VAL A 68 -7.89 -0.42 1.37
CA VAL A 68 -8.26 -1.02 0.09
C VAL A 68 -7.16 -1.95 -0.44
N ILE A 69 -5.89 -1.59 -0.25
CA ILE A 69 -4.75 -2.43 -0.65
C ILE A 69 -4.66 -3.69 0.21
N ILE A 70 -4.83 -3.59 1.54
CA ILE A 70 -4.87 -4.77 2.42
C ILE A 70 -6.03 -5.70 2.02
N ALA A 71 -7.22 -5.14 1.77
CA ALA A 71 -8.35 -5.92 1.28
C ALA A 71 -8.03 -6.62 -0.06
N SER A 72 -7.33 -5.91 -0.96
CA SER A 72 -6.93 -6.46 -2.25
C SER A 72 -5.97 -7.64 -2.09
N ILE A 73 -5.01 -7.56 -1.17
CA ILE A 73 -4.07 -8.67 -0.89
C ILE A 73 -4.81 -9.90 -0.34
N LEU A 74 -5.82 -9.69 0.49
CA LEU A 74 -6.63 -10.79 1.04
C LEU A 74 -7.53 -11.44 0.00
N LEU A 75 -8.02 -10.68 -0.97
CA LEU A 75 -9.03 -11.14 -1.93
C LEU A 75 -8.45 -11.67 -3.24
N PHE A 76 -7.34 -11.11 -3.71
CA PHE A 76 -6.87 -11.33 -5.08
C PHE A 76 -5.43 -11.86 -5.13
N PRO A 77 -5.08 -12.62 -6.17
CA PRO A 77 -3.69 -12.98 -6.45
C PRO A 77 -2.81 -11.75 -6.59
N LEU A 78 -1.52 -11.90 -6.28
CA LEU A 78 -0.56 -10.79 -6.26
C LEU A 78 -0.52 -9.97 -7.56
N GLN A 79 -0.66 -10.63 -8.72
CA GLN A 79 -0.70 -9.94 -10.02
C GLN A 79 -1.85 -8.94 -10.14
N ASP A 80 -3.03 -9.29 -9.62
CA ASP A 80 -4.23 -8.46 -9.64
C ASP A 80 -4.04 -7.29 -8.67
N VAL A 81 -3.44 -7.54 -7.50
CA VAL A 81 -3.10 -6.49 -6.51
C VAL A 81 -2.14 -5.46 -7.09
N LEU A 82 -1.08 -5.90 -7.77
CA LEU A 82 -0.12 -4.98 -8.41
C LEU A 82 -0.79 -4.14 -9.50
N ALA A 83 -1.70 -4.73 -10.28
CA ALA A 83 -2.49 -4.01 -11.27
C ALA A 83 -3.47 -3.01 -10.63
N ILE A 84 -4.15 -3.39 -9.54
CA ILE A 84 -5.03 -2.51 -8.74
C ILE A 84 -4.25 -1.28 -8.26
N ILE A 85 -3.06 -1.48 -7.69
CA ILE A 85 -2.22 -0.39 -7.19
C ILE A 85 -1.79 0.51 -8.34
N ALA A 86 -1.33 -0.05 -9.46
CA ALA A 86 -0.91 0.73 -10.63
C ALA A 86 -2.06 1.58 -11.18
N ILE A 87 -3.23 0.98 -11.41
CA ILE A 87 -4.41 1.67 -11.93
C ILE A 87 -4.88 2.73 -10.94
N GLY A 88 -5.00 2.40 -9.65
CA GLY A 88 -5.51 3.32 -8.65
C GLY A 88 -4.59 4.50 -8.39
N MET A 89 -3.28 4.28 -8.38
CA MET A 89 -2.31 5.36 -8.22
C MET A 89 -2.27 6.26 -9.44
N LEU A 90 -2.19 5.71 -10.66
CA LEU A 90 -2.25 6.50 -11.90
C LEU A 90 -3.57 7.25 -12.04
N GLY A 91 -4.69 6.61 -11.71
CA GLY A 91 -6.02 7.23 -11.68
C GLY A 91 -6.10 8.40 -10.69
N SER A 92 -5.56 8.24 -9.49
CA SER A 92 -5.51 9.32 -8.48
C SER A 92 -4.71 10.53 -8.97
N MET A 93 -3.71 10.33 -9.83
CA MET A 93 -2.93 11.43 -10.40
C MET A 93 -3.68 12.21 -11.46
N LEU A 94 -4.44 11.52 -12.31
CA LEU A 94 -5.30 12.16 -13.30
C LEU A 94 -6.32 13.06 -12.59
N LEU A 95 -6.86 12.59 -11.45
CA LEU A 95 -7.82 13.34 -10.64
C LEU A 95 -7.19 14.52 -9.89
N LYS A 96 -5.97 14.38 -9.35
CA LYS A 96 -5.29 15.45 -8.57
C LYS A 96 -4.59 16.52 -9.45
N GLN A 97 -4.81 16.57 -10.77
CA GLN A 97 -4.23 17.56 -11.71
C GLN A 97 -2.71 17.77 -11.52
N ILE A 98 -1.90 16.90 -12.13
CA ILE A 98 -0.48 17.03 -12.53
C ILE A 98 0.30 18.26 -11.97
N ARG A 99 0.40 18.41 -10.65
CA ARG A 99 1.38 19.31 -10.01
C ARG A 99 2.53 18.56 -9.34
N LEU A 100 2.50 17.23 -9.40
CA LEU A 100 3.55 16.36 -8.87
C LEU A 100 4.46 15.93 -10.02
N GLY A 101 5.76 16.21 -9.90
CA GLY A 101 6.75 15.76 -10.88
C GLY A 101 6.75 14.23 -11.02
N PHE A 102 6.93 13.74 -12.25
CA PHE A 102 6.89 12.31 -12.61
C PHE A 102 7.76 11.43 -11.69
N GLY A 103 8.93 11.91 -11.25
CA GLY A 103 9.80 11.17 -10.35
C GLY A 103 9.18 10.90 -8.96
N ASN A 104 8.44 11.86 -8.39
CA ASN A 104 7.81 11.68 -7.09
C ASN A 104 6.66 10.67 -7.16
N VAL A 105 5.94 10.67 -8.28
CA VAL A 105 4.90 9.69 -8.58
C VAL A 105 5.50 8.28 -8.68
N ALA A 106 6.52 8.12 -9.53
CA ALA A 106 7.14 6.83 -9.76
C ALA A 106 7.69 6.25 -8.45
N TYR A 107 8.26 7.11 -7.61
CA TYR A 107 8.70 6.75 -6.28
C TYR A 107 7.56 6.26 -5.37
N GLN A 108 6.48 7.03 -5.24
CA GLN A 108 5.32 6.67 -4.42
C GLN A 108 4.66 5.36 -4.91
N LEU A 109 4.53 5.19 -6.22
CA LEU A 109 4.02 3.96 -6.83
C LEU A 109 4.90 2.77 -6.51
N SER A 110 6.21 2.94 -6.68
CA SER A 110 7.19 1.93 -6.32
C SER A 110 7.12 1.54 -4.84
N LEU A 111 7.00 2.51 -3.92
CA LEU A 111 6.87 2.21 -2.50
C LEU A 111 5.64 1.35 -2.19
N LYS A 112 4.48 1.68 -2.77
CA LYS A 112 3.26 0.89 -2.58
C LYS A 112 3.35 -0.50 -3.22
N ILE A 113 3.95 -0.62 -4.40
CA ILE A 113 4.24 -1.91 -5.04
C ILE A 113 5.16 -2.76 -4.17
N ASN A 114 6.26 -2.20 -3.69
CA ASN A 114 7.24 -2.90 -2.84
C ASN A 114 6.60 -3.34 -1.52
N THR A 115 5.81 -2.46 -0.90
CA THR A 115 5.10 -2.73 0.36
C THR A 115 4.09 -3.85 0.18
N ALA A 116 3.24 -3.77 -0.85
CA ALA A 116 2.26 -4.81 -1.15
C ALA A 116 2.93 -6.15 -1.50
N PHE A 117 4.00 -6.11 -2.30
CA PHE A 117 4.76 -7.31 -2.67
C PHE A 117 5.35 -8.01 -1.45
N LEU A 118 6.09 -7.30 -0.61
CA LEU A 118 6.72 -7.88 0.58
C LEU A 118 5.68 -8.41 1.57
N SER A 119 4.62 -7.64 1.82
CA SER A 119 3.56 -8.01 2.78
C SER A 119 2.73 -9.19 2.28
N ALA A 120 2.42 -9.25 0.99
CA ALA A 120 1.71 -10.37 0.39
C ALA A 120 2.54 -11.66 0.42
N ASN A 121 3.86 -11.59 0.18
CA ASN A 121 4.74 -12.75 0.30
C ASN A 121 4.80 -13.26 1.75
N LEU A 122 4.87 -12.36 2.75
CA LEU A 122 4.81 -12.75 4.16
C LEU A 122 3.46 -13.38 4.51
N PHE A 123 2.36 -12.87 3.97
CA PHE A 123 1.03 -13.47 4.11
C PHE A 123 0.97 -14.89 3.52
N TYR A 124 1.50 -15.11 2.32
CA TYR A 124 1.55 -16.44 1.71
C TYR A 124 2.46 -17.41 2.47
N LEU A 125 3.60 -16.94 2.97
CA LEU A 125 4.50 -17.74 3.82
C LEU A 125 3.86 -18.14 5.14
N ALA A 126 2.98 -17.29 5.68
CA ALA A 126 2.19 -17.60 6.87
C ALA A 126 1.00 -18.56 6.60
N GLY A 127 0.87 -19.10 5.39
CA GLY A 127 -0.20 -20.01 4.99
C GLY A 127 -1.47 -19.31 4.48
N GLY A 128 -1.44 -17.98 4.33
CA GLY A 128 -2.54 -17.20 3.80
C GLY A 128 -2.83 -17.53 2.34
N ARG A 129 -4.11 -17.63 1.98
CA ARG A 129 -4.56 -17.88 0.61
C ARG A 129 -5.48 -16.75 0.14
N PRO A 130 -5.21 -16.13 -1.01
CA PRO A 130 -6.07 -15.07 -1.53
C PRO A 130 -7.47 -15.63 -1.83
N GLY A 131 -8.51 -14.88 -1.50
CA GLY A 131 -9.91 -15.25 -1.68
C GLY A 131 -10.49 -16.18 -0.61
N ALA A 132 -9.65 -16.79 0.23
CA ALA A 132 -10.07 -17.64 1.37
C ALA A 132 -9.90 -16.87 2.69
N VAL A 133 -10.67 -15.79 2.84
CA VAL A 133 -10.64 -14.96 4.05
C VAL A 133 -11.41 -15.67 5.16
N GLU A 134 -10.71 -16.49 5.94
CA GLU A 134 -11.25 -17.19 7.11
C GLU A 134 -10.85 -16.46 8.40
N PRO A 135 -11.75 -15.69 9.03
CA PRO A 135 -11.39 -14.83 10.15
C PRO A 135 -10.91 -15.59 11.39
N PHE A 136 -11.34 -16.83 11.57
CA PHE A 136 -10.99 -17.65 12.75
C PHE A 136 -9.74 -18.51 12.53
N PHE A 137 -9.69 -19.27 11.43
CA PHE A 137 -8.58 -20.18 11.16
C PHE A 137 -7.38 -19.48 10.50
N GLY A 138 -7.62 -18.40 9.75
CA GLY A 138 -6.60 -17.61 9.07
C GLY A 138 -6.08 -16.41 9.86
N ILE A 139 -6.51 -16.22 11.12
CA ILE A 139 -6.27 -14.96 11.85
C ILE A 139 -4.78 -14.62 11.98
N MET A 140 -3.91 -15.61 12.16
CA MET A 140 -2.47 -15.38 12.27
C MET A 140 -1.88 -14.84 10.97
N ALA A 141 -2.28 -15.38 9.81
CA ALA A 141 -1.84 -14.88 8.52
C ALA A 141 -2.36 -13.45 8.28
N ILE A 142 -3.61 -13.16 8.65
CA ILE A 142 -4.20 -11.82 8.55
C ILE A 142 -3.45 -10.82 9.46
N LEU A 143 -3.15 -11.20 10.69
CA LEU A 143 -2.37 -10.36 11.61
C LEU A 143 -0.95 -10.10 11.09
N ILE A 144 -0.30 -11.13 10.55
CA ILE A 144 1.02 -11.00 9.90
C ILE A 144 0.95 -10.05 8.71
N LEU A 145 -0.09 -10.14 7.87
CA LEU A 145 -0.29 -9.22 6.75
C LEU A 145 -0.44 -7.77 7.25
N CYS A 146 -1.33 -7.53 8.22
CA CYS A 146 -1.61 -6.19 8.73
C CYS A 146 -0.37 -5.58 9.40
N ALA A 147 0.34 -6.37 10.22
CA ALA A 147 1.55 -5.94 10.89
C ALA A 147 2.69 -5.68 9.90
N SER A 148 2.95 -6.60 8.97
CA SER A 148 4.01 -6.44 7.97
C SER A 148 3.74 -5.26 7.05
N TYR A 149 2.51 -5.10 6.55
CA TYR A 149 2.14 -3.96 5.72
C TYR A 149 2.38 -2.64 6.46
N SER A 150 1.87 -2.53 7.69
CA SER A 150 2.00 -1.31 8.50
C SER A 150 3.46 -0.97 8.79
N ILE A 151 4.27 -1.96 9.18
CA ILE A 151 5.69 -1.77 9.50
C ILE A 151 6.48 -1.39 8.26
N ILE A 152 6.25 -2.07 7.12
CA ILE A 152 6.98 -1.83 5.87
C ILE A 152 6.64 -0.45 5.30
N ASP A 153 5.36 -0.09 5.26
CA ASP A 153 4.89 1.22 4.76
C ASP A 153 5.50 2.36 5.58
N GLN A 154 5.40 2.28 6.92
CA GLN A 154 6.01 3.26 7.81
C GLN A 154 7.54 3.29 7.72
N SER A 155 8.18 2.13 7.54
CA SER A 155 9.64 2.06 7.38
C SER A 155 10.09 2.80 6.14
N PHE A 156 9.39 2.66 5.01
CA PHE A 156 9.73 3.39 3.79
C PHE A 156 9.57 4.91 3.94
N ASP A 157 8.46 5.37 4.53
CA ASP A 157 8.22 6.79 4.78
C ASP A 157 9.29 7.41 5.71
N ARG A 158 9.67 6.67 6.77
CA ARG A 158 10.68 7.15 7.73
C ARG A 158 12.09 7.03 7.18
N LEU A 159 12.38 6.06 6.32
CA LEU A 159 13.68 5.97 5.64
C LEU A 159 13.91 7.19 4.75
N ALA A 160 12.88 7.61 3.98
CA ALA A 160 12.93 8.81 3.17
C ALA A 160 13.15 10.07 4.03
N THR A 161 12.42 10.18 5.14
CA THR A 161 12.51 11.33 6.05
C THR A 161 13.85 11.38 6.79
N ALA A 162 14.35 10.24 7.28
CA ALA A 162 15.61 10.12 7.98
C ALA A 162 16.80 10.43 7.07
N SER A 163 16.75 9.98 5.81
CA SER A 163 17.76 10.32 4.79
C SER A 163 17.79 11.82 4.50
N ASN A 164 16.63 12.47 4.41
CA ASN A 164 16.50 13.91 4.19
C ASN A 164 16.97 14.76 5.38
N ARG A 165 16.51 14.43 6.60
CA ARG A 165 16.76 15.23 7.82
C ARG A 165 18.05 14.84 8.53
N GLY A 166 18.67 13.72 8.18
CA GLY A 166 19.86 13.18 8.85
C GLY A 166 19.59 12.71 10.28
N THR A 167 18.35 12.38 10.60
CA THR A 167 17.93 11.87 11.92
C THR A 167 18.13 10.36 12.01
N PRO A 168 18.36 9.78 13.20
CA PRO A 168 18.50 8.33 13.35
C PRO A 168 17.18 7.63 12.97
N PHE A 169 17.28 6.57 12.15
CA PHE A 169 16.13 5.85 11.60
C PHE A 169 15.30 5.13 12.67
N VAL A 170 15.95 4.35 13.53
CA VAL A 170 15.28 3.49 14.52
C VAL A 170 14.40 4.28 15.50
N PRO A 171 14.86 5.38 16.12
CA PRO A 171 14.02 6.20 16.99
C PRO A 171 12.85 6.85 16.25
N ALA A 172 13.06 7.27 15.00
CA ALA A 172 12.02 7.85 14.16
C ALA A 172 10.93 6.83 13.79
N LEU A 173 11.32 5.58 13.53
CA LEU A 173 10.39 4.48 13.28
C LEU A 173 9.59 4.12 14.53
N LEU A 174 10.24 4.01 15.69
CA LEU A 174 9.56 3.68 16.95
C LEU A 174 8.52 4.73 17.32
N SER A 175 8.88 6.01 17.15
CA SER A 175 7.97 7.14 17.31
C SER A 175 6.80 7.04 16.34
N ALA A 176 7.06 6.73 15.06
CA ALA A 176 6.01 6.57 14.07
C ALA A 176 5.03 5.45 14.43
N ILE A 177 5.52 4.29 14.86
CA ILE A 177 4.68 3.16 15.27
C ILE A 177 3.82 3.55 16.47
N HIS A 178 4.37 4.29 17.44
CA HIS A 178 3.62 4.73 18.61
C HIS A 178 2.46 5.68 18.24
N PHE A 179 2.71 6.64 17.34
CA PHE A 179 1.70 7.66 16.98
C PHE A 179 0.76 7.24 15.85
N LEU A 180 1.26 6.52 14.84
CA LEU A 180 0.48 6.11 13.66
C LEU A 180 -0.04 4.68 13.79
N GLY A 181 0.51 3.87 14.69
CA GLY A 181 0.09 2.48 14.92
C GLY A 181 -1.41 2.33 15.10
N PRO A 182 -2.09 3.12 15.96
CA PRO A 182 -3.54 3.03 16.13
C PRO A 182 -4.32 3.31 14.84
N VAL A 183 -3.83 4.25 14.01
CA VAL A 183 -4.47 4.61 12.75
C VAL A 183 -4.27 3.50 11.71
N TYR A 184 -3.07 2.94 11.60
CA TYR A 184 -2.79 1.80 10.74
C TYR A 184 -3.56 0.54 11.16
N LEU A 185 -3.73 0.33 12.47
CA LEU A 185 -4.55 -0.77 13.00
C LEU A 185 -6.03 -0.58 12.63
N SER A 186 -6.53 0.65 12.72
CA SER A 186 -7.90 0.99 12.30
C SER A 186 -8.08 0.77 10.78
N LEU A 187 -7.15 1.24 9.95
CA LEU A 187 -7.17 1.02 8.50
C LEU A 187 -7.04 -0.46 8.12
N SER A 188 -6.20 -1.20 8.84
CA SER A 188 -6.04 -2.65 8.65
C SER A 188 -7.34 -3.38 8.98
N SER A 189 -8.00 -3.02 10.09
CA SER A 189 -9.30 -3.56 10.48
C SER A 189 -10.36 -3.27 9.42
N LEU A 190 -10.41 -2.04 8.88
CA LEU A 190 -11.30 -1.69 7.78
C LEU A 190 -11.00 -2.49 6.51
N GLY A 191 -9.73 -2.72 6.17
CA GLY A 191 -9.34 -3.55 5.03
C GLY A 191 -9.76 -5.01 5.19
N VAL A 192 -9.59 -5.59 6.38
CA VAL A 192 -10.05 -6.95 6.69
C VAL A 192 -11.58 -7.02 6.62
N LEU A 193 -12.28 -6.05 7.19
CA LEU A 193 -13.73 -5.98 7.15
C LEU A 193 -14.25 -5.88 5.72
N LEU A 194 -13.64 -5.02 4.89
CA LEU A 194 -13.96 -4.91 3.46
C LEU A 194 -13.78 -6.25 2.74
N ALA A 195 -12.70 -6.98 3.03
CA ALA A 195 -12.45 -8.30 2.45
C ALA A 195 -13.53 -9.32 2.86
N VAL A 196 -13.90 -9.36 4.14
CA VAL A 196 -14.97 -10.24 4.65
C VAL A 196 -16.31 -9.89 4.01
N MET A 197 -16.67 -8.61 3.95
CA MET A 197 -17.92 -8.15 3.34
C MET A 197 -17.99 -8.47 1.84
N TYR A 198 -16.87 -8.37 1.13
CA TYR A 198 -16.81 -8.73 -0.29
C TYR A 198 -17.14 -10.21 -0.53
N GLY A 199 -16.83 -11.08 0.44
CA GLY A 199 -17.21 -12.50 0.41
C GLY A 199 -18.73 -12.70 0.26
N GLY A 200 -19.53 -11.98 1.04
CA GLY A 200 -20.99 -12.08 1.05
C GLY A 200 -21.71 -11.15 0.08
N MET A 201 -21.27 -9.90 -0.04
CA MET A 201 -21.98 -8.83 -0.77
C MET A 201 -21.35 -8.49 -2.12
N LYS A 202 -20.20 -9.09 -2.47
CA LYS A 202 -19.44 -8.80 -3.69
C LYS A 202 -19.21 -7.28 -3.84
N TYR A 203 -19.45 -6.72 -5.02
CA TYR A 203 -19.16 -5.32 -5.35
C TYR A 203 -19.88 -4.29 -4.46
N TRP A 204 -21.00 -4.65 -3.82
CA TRP A 204 -21.71 -3.76 -2.89
C TRP A 204 -20.88 -3.40 -1.66
N SER A 205 -19.91 -4.24 -1.27
CA SER A 205 -19.03 -3.94 -0.14
C SER A 205 -18.17 -2.69 -0.39
N LEU A 206 -17.80 -2.42 -1.64
CA LEU A 206 -17.04 -1.21 -2.00
C LEU A 206 -17.88 0.06 -1.79
N ILE A 207 -19.17 0.01 -2.09
CA ILE A 207 -20.07 1.14 -1.87
C ILE A 207 -20.22 1.41 -0.37
N LEU A 208 -20.42 0.35 0.42
CA LEU A 208 -20.53 0.46 1.88
C LEU A 208 -19.24 0.95 2.55
N PHE A 209 -18.08 0.66 1.97
CA PHE A 209 -16.81 1.16 2.48
C PHE A 209 -16.65 2.68 2.35
N PHE A 210 -17.34 3.31 1.38
CA PHE A 210 -17.30 4.75 1.16
C PHE A 210 -18.47 5.53 1.80
N LEU A 211 -19.42 4.83 2.43
CA LEU A 211 -20.51 5.40 3.22
C LEU A 211 -20.05 5.68 4.66
#